data_AF-A0A1G1JPM9-F1
#
_entry.id   AF-A0A1G1JPM9-F1
#
_cell.length_a   1.000
_cell.length_b   1.000
_cell.length_c   1.000
_cell.angle_alpha   90.00
_cell.angle_beta   90.00
_cell.angle_gamma   90.00
#
_symmetry.space_group_name_H-M   'P 1'
#
loop_
_entity.id
_entity.type
_entity.pdbx_description
1 polymer ?
#
loop_
_entity_poly.entity_id
_entity_poly.type
_entity_poly.pdbx_seq_one_letter_code
_entity_poly.pdbx_strand_id
1 'polypeptide(L)'
;MKLWKKIPLKKKLLARISRTSPFVLARLLLTGLVLFPFWVLALIVSFVKTIKWKNPAQSVRFVREHQLAFPEIFPETLEIRYLTAGLSNLNMLWRVKLKTGVQAEYFVKVFLPLGSLWATVNAWASPFPEVRGSLSHERFTVDMVSRTLLSERGIAVPKLIAFDTVERVMVTESIQGPNVDAMLKQFEGAEALNPEIRRVIRECGSGLGRIHSEGFSLIDTQPVNCIWVAEREKVYFVDLEFCTRADQRLWDVGFFLAFLTVRLKGTAAHDARRTFLESYGRYRASDLKAILNASGKLKEYIPVFQTILDLRELSPEELLNEILS
;
A
#
# COMPACT_ATOMS: atom_id res chain seq x y z
N MET A 1 21.31 -4.52 23.08
CA MET A 1 20.51 -4.75 21.87
C MET A 1 19.74 -6.07 22.03
N LYS A 2 18.47 -6.03 22.50
CA LYS A 2 17.67 -7.26 22.66
C LYS A 2 17.24 -7.73 21.26
N LEU A 3 17.83 -8.81 20.77
CA LEU A 3 17.32 -9.56 19.61
C LEU A 3 15.88 -9.99 19.92
N TRP A 4 14.90 -9.23 19.43
CA TRP A 4 13.50 -9.65 19.44
C TRP A 4 13.42 -10.97 18.66
N LYS A 5 13.17 -12.08 19.36
CA LYS A 5 12.83 -13.34 18.71
C LYS A 5 11.58 -13.08 17.85
N LYS A 6 11.71 -13.13 16.52
CA LYS A 6 10.57 -13.08 15.61
C LYS A 6 9.60 -14.20 16.03
N ILE A 7 8.39 -13.83 16.42
CA ILE A 7 7.32 -14.81 16.65
C ILE A 7 7.06 -15.49 15.30
N PRO A 8 7.08 -16.84 15.22
CA PRO A 8 6.82 -17.57 13.98
C PRO A 8 5.50 -17.15 13.36
N LEU A 9 5.45 -17.03 12.03
CA LEU A 9 4.27 -16.57 11.29
C LEU A 9 3.03 -17.39 11.67
N LYS A 10 3.17 -18.72 11.75
CA LYS A 10 2.11 -19.63 12.18
C LYS A 10 1.49 -19.26 13.52
N LYS A 11 2.31 -18.91 14.53
CA LYS A 11 1.81 -18.50 15.85
C LYS A 11 1.04 -17.19 15.78
N LYS A 12 1.52 -16.23 14.98
CA LYS A 12 0.80 -14.96 14.75
C LYS A 12 -0.53 -15.20 14.03
N LEU A 13 -0.53 -16.06 13.02
CA LEU A 13 -1.71 -16.42 12.23
C LEU A 13 -2.77 -17.06 13.12
N LEU A 14 -2.42 -18.09 13.89
CA LEU A 14 -3.32 -18.77 14.82
C LEU A 14 -3.90 -17.79 15.86
N ALA A 15 -3.06 -16.91 16.41
CA ALA A 15 -3.51 -15.90 17.36
C ALA A 15 -4.43 -14.83 16.76
N ARG A 16 -4.38 -14.61 15.44
CA ARG A 16 -5.29 -13.69 14.72
C ARG A 16 -6.58 -14.39 14.33
N ILE A 17 -6.50 -15.62 13.83
CA ILE A 17 -7.67 -16.46 13.56
C ILE A 17 -8.54 -16.58 14.81
N SER A 18 -7.95 -16.82 15.98
CA SER A 18 -8.71 -16.92 17.23
C SER A 18 -9.37 -15.61 17.69
N ARG A 19 -8.91 -14.46 17.19
CA ARG A 19 -9.50 -13.14 17.45
C ARG A 19 -10.48 -12.69 16.36
N THR A 20 -10.51 -13.38 15.23
CA THR A 20 -11.44 -13.08 14.14
C THR A 20 -12.80 -13.68 14.48
N SER A 21 -13.86 -12.90 14.26
CA SER A 21 -15.24 -13.38 14.42
C SER A 21 -15.48 -14.65 13.57
N PRO A 22 -16.17 -15.68 14.12
CA PRO A 22 -16.52 -16.88 13.36
C PRO A 22 -17.29 -16.57 12.07
N PHE A 23 -18.11 -15.52 12.09
CA PHE A 23 -18.86 -15.07 10.92
C PHE A 23 -17.94 -14.53 9.81
N VAL A 24 -16.92 -13.75 10.18
CA VAL A 24 -15.92 -13.23 9.24
C VAL A 24 -15.08 -14.37 8.67
N LEU A 25 -14.67 -15.33 9.50
CA LEU A 25 -13.96 -16.53 9.05
C LEU A 25 -14.79 -17.36 8.07
N ALA A 26 -16.07 -17.61 8.38
CA ALA A 26 -16.96 -18.37 7.51
C ALA A 26 -17.14 -17.69 6.14
N ARG A 27 -17.29 -16.35 6.11
CA ARG A 27 -17.33 -15.58 4.86
C ARG A 27 -16.04 -15.72 4.06
N LEU A 28 -14.88 -15.55 4.69
CA LEU A 28 -13.59 -15.69 4.02
C LEU A 28 -13.37 -17.09 3.44
N LEU A 29 -13.74 -18.14 4.19
CA LEU A 29 -13.66 -19.52 3.72
C LEU A 29 -14.58 -19.78 2.53
N LEU A 30 -15.83 -19.30 2.59
CA LEU A 30 -16.78 -19.46 1.50
C LEU A 30 -16.31 -18.72 0.24
N THR A 31 -15.90 -17.45 0.38
CA THR A 31 -15.35 -16.66 -0.72
C THR A 31 -14.10 -17.31 -1.30
N GLY A 32 -13.20 -17.80 -0.44
CA GLY A 32 -11.99 -18.51 -0.84
C GLY A 32 -12.30 -19.77 -1.65
N LEU A 33 -13.27 -20.58 -1.20
CA LEU A 33 -13.69 -21.80 -1.88
C LEU A 33 -14.28 -21.51 -3.27
N VAL A 34 -15.12 -20.49 -3.39
CA VAL A 34 -15.70 -20.07 -4.66
C VAL A 34 -14.64 -19.56 -5.63
N LEU A 35 -13.67 -18.79 -5.14
CA LEU A 35 -12.65 -18.18 -5.99
C LEU A 35 -11.43 -19.07 -6.24
N PHE A 36 -11.28 -20.19 -5.51
CA PHE A 36 -10.07 -21.03 -5.55
C PHE A 36 -9.59 -21.41 -6.96
N PRO A 37 -10.44 -21.81 -7.92
CA PRO A 37 -9.97 -22.12 -9.28
C PRO A 37 -9.33 -20.92 -9.97
N PHE A 38 -9.88 -19.72 -9.77
CA PHE A 38 -9.34 -18.48 -10.32
C PHE A 38 -8.01 -18.10 -9.66
N TRP A 39 -7.85 -18.40 -8.37
CA TRP A 39 -6.60 -18.19 -7.63
C TRP A 39 -5.45 -19.00 -8.19
N VAL A 40 -5.67 -20.29 -8.48
CA VAL A 40 -4.63 -21.15 -9.07
C VAL A 40 -4.19 -20.60 -10.42
N LEU A 41 -5.14 -20.24 -11.29
CA LEU A 41 -4.82 -19.68 -12.60
C LEU A 41 -4.07 -18.35 -12.48
N ALA A 42 -4.57 -17.43 -11.64
CA ALA A 42 -3.94 -16.13 -11.43
C ALA A 42 -2.53 -16.26 -10.83
N LEU A 43 -2.30 -17.22 -9.94
CA LEU A 43 -0.99 -17.53 -9.39
C LEU A 43 -0.01 -17.97 -10.49
N ILE A 44 -0.42 -18.90 -11.37
CA ILE A 44 0.41 -19.38 -12.48
C ILE A 44 0.78 -18.22 -13.42
N VAL A 45 -0.21 -17.41 -13.85
CA VAL A 45 0.04 -16.27 -14.74
C VAL A 45 0.94 -15.23 -14.07
N SER A 46 0.73 -14.96 -12.78
CA SER A 46 1.56 -14.04 -11.99
C SER A 46 3.01 -14.55 -11.89
N PHE A 47 3.21 -15.85 -11.74
CA PHE A 47 4.53 -16.48 -11.68
C PHE A 47 5.29 -16.35 -13.02
N VAL A 48 4.64 -16.69 -14.14
CA VAL A 48 5.22 -16.52 -15.48
C VAL A 48 5.63 -15.06 -15.73
N LYS A 49 4.75 -14.12 -15.39
CA LYS A 49 5.02 -12.69 -15.52
C LYS A 49 6.17 -12.23 -14.61
N THR A 50 6.25 -12.77 -13.40
CA THR A 50 7.35 -12.50 -12.46
C THR A 50 8.69 -12.98 -13.02
N ILE A 51 8.75 -14.19 -13.58
CA ILE A 51 9.98 -14.70 -14.23
C ILE A 51 10.41 -13.77 -15.37
N LYS A 52 9.48 -13.35 -16.22
CA LYS A 52 9.76 -12.43 -17.33
C LYS A 52 10.36 -11.12 -16.84
N TRP A 53 9.78 -10.51 -15.80
CA TRP A 53 10.22 -9.21 -15.28
C TRP A 53 11.40 -9.30 -14.29
N LYS A 54 11.72 -10.50 -13.79
CA LYS A 54 12.96 -10.77 -13.07
C LYS A 54 14.18 -10.88 -14.01
N ASN A 55 13.96 -11.00 -15.33
CA ASN A 55 15.04 -10.96 -16.31
C ASN A 55 15.53 -9.51 -16.52
N PRO A 56 16.79 -9.16 -16.19
CA PRO A 56 17.29 -7.80 -16.34
C PRO A 56 17.21 -7.27 -17.78
N ALA A 57 17.34 -8.15 -18.78
CA ALA A 57 17.23 -7.76 -20.19
C ALA A 57 15.86 -7.15 -20.51
N GLN A 58 14.78 -7.61 -19.85
CA GLN A 58 13.44 -7.05 -20.03
C GLN A 58 13.37 -5.60 -19.50
N SER A 59 14.00 -5.33 -18.35
CA SER A 59 14.03 -3.98 -17.76
C SER A 59 14.88 -3.03 -18.58
N VAL A 60 16.07 -3.48 -19.04
CA VAL A 60 16.93 -2.71 -19.95
C VAL A 60 16.20 -2.40 -21.26
N ARG A 61 15.49 -3.38 -21.82
CA ARG A 61 14.68 -3.19 -23.02
C ARG A 61 13.59 -2.15 -22.81
N PHE A 62 12.82 -2.24 -21.73
CA PHE A 62 11.79 -1.27 -21.39
C PHE A 62 12.37 0.16 -21.32
N VAL A 63 13.51 0.30 -20.64
CA VAL A 63 14.22 1.57 -20.51
C VAL A 63 14.61 2.14 -21.88
N ARG A 64 15.15 1.31 -22.78
CA ARG A 64 15.53 1.73 -24.14
C ARG A 64 14.32 2.14 -24.98
N GLU A 65 13.23 1.39 -24.92
CA GLU A 65 11.99 1.69 -25.64
C GLU A 65 11.35 3.00 -25.16
N HIS A 66 11.53 3.35 -23.88
CA HIS A 66 11.00 4.56 -23.26
C HIS A 66 12.08 5.63 -23.00
N GLN A 67 13.17 5.65 -23.78
CA GLN A 67 14.32 6.54 -23.53
C GLN A 67 13.96 8.03 -23.40
N LEU A 68 12.89 8.48 -24.07
CA LEU A 68 12.43 9.88 -24.00
C LEU A 68 11.85 10.25 -22.62
N ALA A 69 11.35 9.26 -21.87
CA ALA A 69 10.82 9.46 -20.53
C ALA A 69 11.92 9.52 -19.46
N PHE A 70 13.12 9.05 -19.79
CA PHE A 70 14.24 9.01 -18.87
C PHE A 70 15.27 10.10 -19.21
N PRO A 71 15.75 10.87 -18.22
CA PRO A 71 16.80 11.85 -18.43
C PRO A 71 18.11 11.15 -18.81
N GLU A 72 18.55 11.23 -20.07
CA GLU A 72 19.85 10.78 -20.59
C GLU A 72 20.59 9.74 -19.73
N ILE A 73 20.02 8.54 -19.58
CA ILE A 73 20.59 7.45 -18.79
C ILE A 73 21.47 6.54 -19.64
N PHE A 74 22.34 5.78 -18.98
CA PHE A 74 23.08 4.64 -19.54
C PHE A 74 22.38 3.33 -19.17
N PRO A 75 21.51 2.76 -20.04
CA PRO A 75 20.68 1.60 -19.68
C PRO A 75 21.48 0.36 -19.26
N GLU A 76 22.71 0.22 -19.74
CA GLU A 76 23.65 -0.84 -19.37
C GLU A 76 24.11 -0.78 -17.91
N THR A 77 23.92 0.35 -17.23
CA THR A 77 24.25 0.54 -15.81
C THR A 77 23.07 0.22 -14.89
N LEU A 78 21.97 -0.30 -15.43
CA LEU A 78 20.75 -0.58 -14.68
C LEU A 78 20.97 -1.69 -13.65
N GLU A 79 20.93 -1.31 -12.38
CA GLU A 79 20.90 -2.22 -11.24
C GLU A 79 19.46 -2.38 -10.76
N ILE A 80 19.03 -3.63 -10.55
CA ILE A 80 17.67 -3.96 -10.14
C ILE A 80 17.70 -4.54 -8.74
N ARG A 81 16.97 -3.92 -7.82
CA ARG A 81 16.73 -4.44 -6.48
C ARG A 81 15.26 -4.79 -6.33
N TYR A 82 14.97 -6.05 -6.03
CA TYR A 82 13.60 -6.50 -5.74
C TYR A 82 13.18 -6.08 -4.34
N LEU A 83 11.95 -5.58 -4.21
CA LEU A 83 11.33 -5.24 -2.94
C LEU A 83 10.29 -6.29 -2.56
N THR A 84 10.15 -6.55 -1.27
CA THR A 84 9.03 -7.34 -0.74
C THR A 84 7.72 -6.58 -0.97
N ALA A 85 6.76 -7.23 -1.62
CA ALA A 85 5.48 -6.64 -2.02
C ALA A 85 4.31 -7.64 -1.93
N GLY A 86 4.52 -8.76 -1.22
CA GLY A 86 3.64 -9.92 -1.28
C GLY A 86 3.47 -10.47 -2.70
N LEU A 87 2.29 -11.05 -2.96
CA LEU A 87 1.97 -11.70 -4.24
C LEU A 87 1.13 -10.83 -5.19
N SER A 88 0.79 -9.60 -4.79
CA SER A 88 -0.15 -8.75 -5.53
C SER A 88 0.49 -7.97 -6.67
N ASN A 89 1.76 -7.59 -6.49
CA ASN A 89 2.57 -6.82 -7.43
C ASN A 89 4.03 -7.29 -7.31
N LEU A 90 4.80 -7.18 -8.39
CA LEU A 90 6.26 -7.27 -8.32
C LEU A 90 6.80 -5.84 -8.26
N ASN A 91 7.42 -5.48 -7.13
CA ASN A 91 8.00 -4.16 -6.92
C ASN A 91 9.52 -4.22 -7.02
N MET A 92 10.11 -3.25 -7.71
CA MET A 92 11.55 -3.14 -7.92
C MET A 92 12.00 -1.71 -7.70
N LEU A 93 13.26 -1.55 -7.30
CA LEU A 93 14.01 -0.30 -7.44
C LEU A 93 15.00 -0.47 -8.58
N TRP A 94 14.96 0.48 -9.50
CA TRP A 94 15.90 0.59 -10.60
C TRP A 94 16.88 1.72 -10.28
N ARG A 95 18.17 1.40 -10.20
CA ARG A 95 19.24 2.38 -10.09
C ARG A 95 19.99 2.44 -11.39
N VAL A 96 20.26 3.64 -11.89
CA VAL A 96 20.88 3.83 -13.18
C VAL A 96 21.72 5.10 -13.18
N LYS A 97 22.87 5.06 -13.87
CA LYS A 97 23.73 6.23 -14.04
C LYS A 97 23.17 7.13 -15.14
N LEU A 98 23.09 8.42 -14.83
CA LEU A 98 22.84 9.48 -15.79
C LEU A 98 24.14 9.81 -16.56
N LYS A 99 24.02 10.39 -17.76
CA LYS A 99 25.16 10.92 -18.52
C LYS A 99 25.96 11.98 -17.74
N THR A 100 25.31 12.66 -16.80
CA THR A 100 25.94 13.62 -15.87
C THR A 100 26.81 12.95 -14.80
N GLY A 101 26.83 11.61 -14.72
CA GLY A 101 27.53 10.83 -13.70
C GLY A 101 26.75 10.65 -12.40
N VAL A 102 25.60 11.32 -12.24
CA VAL A 102 24.73 11.19 -11.07
C VAL A 102 23.94 9.88 -11.14
N GLN A 103 23.71 9.25 -9.98
CA GLN A 103 22.84 8.08 -9.87
C GLN A 103 21.38 8.50 -9.74
N ALA A 104 20.51 7.95 -10.58
CA ALA A 104 19.07 8.10 -10.49
C ALA A 104 18.44 6.81 -9.95
N GLU A 105 17.36 6.94 -9.17
CA GLU A 105 16.59 5.80 -8.67
C GLU A 105 15.11 5.95 -9.05
N TYR A 106 14.53 4.87 -9.55
CA TYR A 106 13.13 4.77 -9.94
C TYR A 106 12.47 3.61 -9.20
N PHE A 107 11.19 3.79 -8.85
CA PHE A 107 10.36 2.71 -8.36
C PHE A 107 9.58 2.10 -9.51
N VAL A 108 9.58 0.78 -9.61
CA VAL A 108 8.89 0.04 -10.67
C VAL A 108 7.89 -0.93 -10.06
N LYS A 109 6.65 -0.85 -10.54
CA LYS A 109 5.53 -1.69 -10.11
C LYS A 109 5.00 -2.47 -11.30
N VAL A 110 5.08 -3.79 -11.23
CA VAL A 110 4.50 -4.71 -12.21
C VAL A 110 3.23 -5.30 -11.61
N PHE A 111 2.08 -4.98 -12.22
CA PHE A 111 0.78 -5.40 -11.69
C PHE A 111 0.53 -6.88 -12.02
N LEU A 112 0.26 -7.69 -10.99
CA LEU A 112 0.03 -9.13 -11.15
C LEU A 112 -1.49 -9.46 -11.09
N PRO A 113 -1.96 -10.46 -11.87
CA PRO A 113 -3.33 -10.99 -11.77
C PRO A 113 -3.78 -11.36 -10.37
N LEU A 114 -2.88 -11.95 -9.58
CA LEU A 114 -3.20 -12.41 -8.24
C LEU A 114 -3.59 -11.27 -7.28
N GLY A 115 -3.05 -10.06 -7.49
CA GLY A 115 -3.45 -8.88 -6.70
C GLY A 115 -4.92 -8.48 -6.89
N SER A 116 -5.49 -8.75 -8.07
CA SER A 116 -6.87 -8.37 -8.39
C SER A 116 -7.89 -9.31 -7.73
N LEU A 117 -7.49 -10.57 -7.49
CA LEU A 117 -8.31 -11.50 -6.70
C LEU A 117 -8.36 -11.12 -5.23
N TRP A 118 -7.30 -10.53 -4.67
CA TRP A 118 -7.35 -9.97 -3.32
C TRP A 118 -8.36 -8.83 -3.21
N ALA A 119 -8.46 -7.97 -4.23
CA ALA A 119 -9.47 -6.91 -4.28
C ALA A 119 -10.89 -7.49 -4.26
N THR A 120 -11.14 -8.54 -5.07
CA THR A 120 -12.43 -9.25 -5.09
C THR A 120 -12.76 -9.91 -3.76
N VAL A 121 -11.79 -10.60 -3.14
CA VAL A 121 -11.98 -11.23 -1.82
C VAL A 121 -12.31 -10.17 -0.77
N ASN A 122 -11.58 -9.05 -0.74
CA ASN A 122 -11.83 -7.99 0.22
C ASN A 122 -13.23 -7.41 0.07
N ALA A 123 -13.69 -7.14 -1.16
CA ALA A 123 -15.03 -6.61 -1.40
C ALA A 123 -16.14 -7.61 -1.02
N TRP A 124 -15.94 -8.91 -1.24
CA TRP A 124 -16.96 -9.93 -0.97
C TRP A 124 -17.02 -10.38 0.48
N ALA A 125 -15.86 -10.46 1.15
CA ALA A 125 -15.75 -11.03 2.48
C ALA A 125 -15.72 -9.97 3.59
N SER A 126 -15.60 -8.69 3.26
CA SER A 126 -15.42 -7.60 4.22
C SER A 126 -16.20 -6.34 3.82
N PRO A 127 -16.31 -5.31 4.69
CA PRO A 127 -16.98 -4.06 4.34
C PRO A 127 -16.16 -3.18 3.37
N PHE A 128 -15.04 -3.69 2.84
CA PHE A 128 -14.20 -3.02 1.85
C PHE A 128 -15.05 -2.55 0.68
N PRO A 129 -14.99 -1.26 0.30
CA PRO A 129 -15.80 -0.72 -0.78
C PRO A 129 -15.56 -1.48 -2.08
N GLU A 130 -16.62 -1.69 -2.83
CA GLU A 130 -16.48 -2.16 -4.20
C GLU A 130 -15.75 -1.08 -5.02
N VAL A 131 -14.60 -1.46 -5.58
CA VAL A 131 -13.72 -0.59 -6.35
C VAL A 131 -13.41 -1.21 -7.70
N ARG A 132 -13.07 -0.37 -8.68
CA ARG A 132 -12.49 -0.83 -9.94
C ARG A 132 -11.07 -1.35 -9.67
N GLY A 133 -10.99 -2.65 -9.41
CA GLY A 133 -9.72 -3.32 -9.12
C GLY A 133 -9.79 -4.84 -9.16
N SER A 134 -10.91 -5.42 -9.61
CA SER A 134 -11.08 -6.87 -9.73
C SER A 134 -10.30 -7.44 -10.91
N LEU A 135 -9.83 -6.58 -11.82
CA LEU A 135 -8.94 -6.92 -12.93
C LEU A 135 -7.63 -6.10 -12.88
N SER A 136 -6.51 -6.71 -13.29
CA SER A 136 -5.20 -6.03 -13.17
C SER A 136 -5.05 -4.79 -14.04
N HIS A 137 -5.74 -4.76 -15.18
CA HIS A 137 -5.72 -3.58 -16.04
C HIS A 137 -6.46 -2.41 -15.41
N GLU A 138 -7.50 -2.66 -14.62
CA GLU A 138 -8.22 -1.62 -13.86
C GLU A 138 -7.31 -1.07 -12.76
N ARG A 139 -6.71 -1.93 -11.93
CA ARG A 139 -5.74 -1.53 -10.88
C ARG A 139 -4.62 -0.66 -11.44
N PHE A 140 -4.03 -1.10 -12.55
CA PHE A 140 -2.98 -0.36 -13.25
C PHE A 140 -3.48 1.01 -13.74
N THR A 141 -4.62 1.05 -14.43
CA THR A 141 -5.17 2.29 -15.01
C THR A 141 -5.56 3.28 -13.91
N VAL A 142 -6.21 2.80 -12.85
CA VAL A 142 -6.61 3.60 -11.70
C VAL A 142 -5.39 4.21 -11.02
N ASP A 143 -4.33 3.44 -10.76
CA ASP A 143 -3.09 3.95 -10.16
C ASP A 143 -2.47 5.02 -11.07
N MET A 144 -2.26 4.71 -12.35
CA MET A 144 -1.65 5.62 -13.34
C MET A 144 -2.41 6.95 -13.49
N VAL A 145 -3.72 6.89 -13.68
CA VAL A 145 -4.56 8.08 -13.93
C VAL A 145 -4.69 8.91 -12.66
N SER A 146 -4.99 8.28 -11.51
CA SER A 146 -5.16 9.00 -10.25
C SER A 146 -3.86 9.66 -9.82
N ARG A 147 -2.72 8.98 -9.97
CA ARG A 147 -1.39 9.51 -9.70
C ARG A 147 -1.07 10.76 -10.51
N THR A 148 -1.32 10.71 -11.81
CA THR A 148 -1.07 11.84 -12.72
C THR A 148 -1.94 13.04 -12.31
N LEU A 149 -3.25 12.82 -12.17
CA LEU A 149 -4.20 13.88 -11.81
C LEU A 149 -3.92 14.49 -10.44
N LEU A 150 -3.56 13.69 -9.44
CA LEU A 150 -3.23 14.16 -8.10
C LEU A 150 -1.89 14.91 -8.09
N SER A 151 -0.88 14.43 -8.81
CA SER A 151 0.41 15.10 -8.93
C SER A 151 0.27 16.47 -9.60
N GLU A 152 -0.53 16.60 -10.66
CA GLU A 152 -0.82 17.88 -11.32
C GLU A 152 -1.47 18.91 -10.38
N ARG A 153 -2.21 18.43 -9.38
CA ARG A 153 -2.83 19.25 -8.32
C ARG A 153 -1.90 19.54 -7.15
N GLY A 154 -0.61 19.20 -7.28
CA GLY A 154 0.38 19.41 -6.23
C GLY A 154 0.24 18.50 -5.01
N ILE A 155 -0.57 17.43 -5.10
CA ILE A 155 -0.65 16.41 -4.06
C ILE A 155 0.64 15.60 -4.06
N ALA A 156 1.16 15.31 -2.86
CA ALA A 156 2.35 14.48 -2.68
C ALA A 156 2.03 13.01 -3.00
N VAL A 157 2.20 12.65 -4.26
CA VAL A 157 2.21 11.27 -4.76
C VAL A 157 3.45 11.12 -5.66
N PRO A 158 4.07 9.93 -5.75
CA PRO A 158 5.18 9.72 -6.66
C PRO A 158 4.77 10.05 -8.10
N LYS A 159 5.55 10.89 -8.80
CA LYS A 159 5.34 11.23 -10.21
C LYS A 159 5.52 10.01 -11.11
N LEU A 160 4.63 9.89 -12.09
CA LEU A 160 4.74 8.93 -13.17
C LEU A 160 5.88 9.33 -14.12
N ILE A 161 6.75 8.38 -14.46
CA ILE A 161 7.88 8.59 -15.38
C ILE A 161 7.59 7.88 -16.70
N ALA A 162 7.32 6.58 -16.65
CA ALA A 162 7.03 5.76 -17.83
C ALA A 162 6.04 4.65 -17.48
N PHE A 163 5.39 4.07 -18.48
CA PHE A 163 4.49 2.95 -18.28
C PHE A 163 4.34 2.12 -19.56
N ASP A 164 3.96 0.87 -19.40
CA ASP A 164 3.52 -0.02 -20.47
C ASP A 164 2.14 -0.56 -20.11
N THR A 165 1.13 -0.27 -20.93
CA THR A 165 -0.27 -0.66 -20.69
C THR A 165 -0.55 -2.13 -21.01
N VAL A 166 0.22 -2.73 -21.93
CA VAL A 166 0.10 -4.13 -22.33
C VAL A 166 0.67 -5.01 -21.21
N GLU A 167 1.89 -4.69 -20.79
CA GLU A 167 2.58 -5.38 -19.71
C GLU A 167 2.12 -4.90 -18.33
N ARG A 168 1.33 -3.82 -18.25
CA ARG A 168 0.82 -3.24 -16.99
C ARG A 168 1.96 -2.99 -16.00
N VAL A 169 2.95 -2.27 -16.49
CA VAL A 169 4.15 -1.88 -15.74
C VAL A 169 4.17 -0.38 -15.63
N MET A 170 4.48 0.10 -14.43
CA MET A 170 4.55 1.52 -14.12
C MET A 170 5.90 1.83 -13.49
N VAL A 171 6.54 2.90 -13.97
CA VAL A 171 7.77 3.46 -13.42
C VAL A 171 7.46 4.83 -12.87
N THR A 172 7.80 5.06 -11.61
CA THR A 172 7.62 6.33 -10.90
C THR A 172 8.93 6.83 -10.34
N GLU A 173 8.96 8.09 -9.91
CA GLU A 173 10.06 8.57 -9.06
C GLU A 173 10.17 7.68 -7.81
N SER A 174 11.41 7.44 -7.35
CA SER A 174 11.63 6.76 -6.07
C SER A 174 11.50 7.75 -4.92
N ILE A 175 10.58 7.48 -3.99
CA ILE A 175 10.42 8.29 -2.78
C ILE A 175 11.25 7.67 -1.66
N GLN A 176 12.29 8.38 -1.21
CA GLN A 176 13.11 7.98 -0.08
C GLN A 176 12.48 8.42 1.23
N GLY A 177 12.24 7.47 2.12
CA GLY A 177 11.71 7.74 3.45
C GLY A 177 11.13 6.50 4.12
N PRO A 178 10.99 6.49 5.45
CA PRO A 178 10.27 5.43 6.13
C PRO A 178 8.78 5.52 5.81
N ASN A 179 8.12 4.37 5.68
CA ASN A 179 6.66 4.35 5.69
C ASN A 179 6.14 4.63 7.11
N VAL A 180 4.95 5.23 7.19
CA VAL A 180 4.37 5.70 8.46
C VAL A 180 4.06 4.52 9.40
N ASP A 181 3.68 3.35 8.89
CA ASP A 181 3.47 2.16 9.73
C ASP A 181 4.77 1.73 10.46
N ALA A 182 5.91 1.75 9.77
CA ALA A 182 7.21 1.44 10.36
C ALA A 182 7.62 2.46 11.43
N MET A 183 7.31 3.73 11.22
CA MET A 183 7.51 4.76 12.25
C MET A 183 6.61 4.53 13.46
N LEU A 184 5.32 4.24 13.25
CA LEU A 184 4.35 3.99 14.32
C LEU A 184 4.70 2.74 15.16
N LYS A 185 5.24 1.68 14.53
CA LYS A 185 5.70 0.47 15.23
C LYS A 185 6.73 0.78 16.33
N GLN A 186 7.54 1.83 16.19
CA GLN A 186 8.54 2.23 17.19
C GLN A 186 7.91 2.80 18.47
N PHE A 187 6.61 3.14 18.43
CA PHE A 187 5.84 3.73 19.53
C PHE A 187 4.78 2.76 20.07
N GLU A 188 4.84 1.48 19.71
CA GLU A 188 3.93 0.48 20.24
C GLU A 188 4.14 0.35 21.77
N GLY A 189 3.10 0.69 22.53
CA GLY A 189 3.14 0.71 24.00
C GLY A 189 3.68 2.00 24.63
N ALA A 190 4.02 3.01 23.82
CA ALA A 190 4.40 4.32 24.35
C ALA A 190 3.20 5.05 24.99
N GLU A 191 3.45 5.76 26.09
CA GLU A 191 2.44 6.58 26.76
C GLU A 191 2.16 7.90 26.02
N ALA A 192 3.11 8.39 25.23
CA ALA A 192 2.96 9.64 24.48
C ALA A 192 3.68 9.58 23.13
N LEU A 193 3.14 10.32 22.16
CA LEU A 193 3.79 10.55 20.88
C LEU A 193 4.85 11.63 21.00
N ASN A 194 6.00 11.41 20.36
CA ASN A 194 7.01 12.46 20.21
C ASN A 194 6.55 13.53 19.19
N PRO A 195 7.22 14.70 19.12
CA PRO A 195 6.85 15.77 18.20
C PRO A 195 6.91 15.38 16.71
N GLU A 196 7.84 14.51 16.33
CA GLU A 196 8.01 14.07 14.94
C GLU A 196 6.82 13.23 14.47
N ILE A 197 6.42 12.19 15.21
CA ILE A 197 5.27 11.35 14.88
C ILE A 197 3.98 12.16 14.85
N ARG A 198 3.82 13.13 15.77
CA ARG A 198 2.69 14.07 15.70
C ARG A 198 2.68 14.87 14.40
N ARG A 199 3.85 15.32 13.91
CA ARG A 199 3.99 16.02 12.63
C ARG A 199 3.62 15.11 11.46
N VAL A 200 4.11 13.86 11.46
CA VAL A 200 3.79 12.86 10.42
C VAL A 200 2.28 12.60 10.36
N ILE A 201 1.65 12.32 11.50
CA ILE A 201 0.19 12.06 11.57
C ILE A 201 -0.61 13.29 11.13
N ARG A 202 -0.15 14.49 11.49
CA ARG A 202 -0.74 15.75 11.03
C ARG A 202 -0.72 15.83 9.50
N GLU A 203 0.43 15.53 8.88
CA GLU A 203 0.57 15.53 7.42
C GLU A 203 -0.22 14.41 6.73
N CYS A 204 -0.40 13.24 7.35
CA CYS A 204 -1.35 12.23 6.86
C CYS A 204 -2.78 12.79 6.79
N GLY A 205 -3.26 13.43 7.86
CA GLY A 205 -4.60 14.03 7.90
C GLY A 205 -4.76 15.18 6.91
N SER A 206 -3.77 16.08 6.83
CA SER A 206 -3.77 17.19 5.87
C SER A 206 -3.70 16.70 4.42
N GLY A 207 -2.85 15.72 4.15
CA GLY A 207 -2.69 15.12 2.83
C GLY A 207 -3.96 14.45 2.34
N LEU A 208 -4.59 13.61 3.18
CA LEU A 208 -5.85 12.96 2.84
C LEU A 208 -6.99 13.99 2.69
N GLY A 209 -7.02 15.03 3.53
CA GLY A 209 -7.96 16.14 3.41
C GLY A 209 -7.87 16.84 2.05
N ARG A 210 -6.65 17.15 1.59
CA ARG A 210 -6.42 17.72 0.24
C ARG A 210 -6.90 16.79 -0.87
N ILE A 211 -6.56 15.51 -0.81
CA ILE A 211 -7.01 14.50 -1.79
C ILE A 211 -8.54 14.45 -1.89
N HIS A 212 -9.21 14.46 -0.75
CA HIS A 212 -10.67 14.46 -0.68
C HIS A 212 -11.30 15.76 -1.21
N SER A 213 -10.64 16.91 -1.01
CA SER A 213 -11.07 18.19 -1.59
C SER A 213 -10.95 18.20 -3.12
N GLU A 214 -10.01 17.44 -3.68
CA GLU A 214 -9.88 17.23 -5.13
C GLU A 214 -10.88 16.21 -5.70
N GLY A 215 -11.74 15.63 -4.86
CA GLY A 215 -12.80 14.70 -5.26
C GLY A 215 -12.33 13.26 -5.45
N PHE A 216 -11.23 12.86 -4.80
CA PHE A 216 -10.75 11.48 -4.78
C PHE A 216 -10.96 10.84 -3.40
N SER A 217 -11.15 9.52 -3.39
CA SER A 217 -10.97 8.67 -2.21
C SER A 217 -9.93 7.60 -2.57
N LEU A 218 -9.03 7.26 -1.66
CA LEU A 218 -7.92 6.33 -1.87
C LEU A 218 -8.27 4.88 -1.56
N ILE A 219 -9.21 4.64 -0.65
CA ILE A 219 -9.69 3.33 -0.18
C ILE A 219 -8.66 2.58 0.67
N ASP A 220 -7.42 2.41 0.17
CA ASP A 220 -6.33 1.74 0.89
C ASP A 220 -5.45 2.73 1.65
N THR A 221 -6.06 3.42 2.61
CA THR A 221 -5.44 4.44 3.45
C THR A 221 -4.62 3.86 4.61
N GLN A 222 -4.03 2.68 4.45
CA GLN A 222 -3.17 2.12 5.50
C GLN A 222 -1.91 2.99 5.68
N PRO A 223 -1.40 3.15 6.92
CA PRO A 223 -0.14 3.87 7.15
C PRO A 223 1.08 3.30 6.43
N VAL A 224 1.03 2.02 6.00
CA VAL A 224 2.11 1.41 5.20
C VAL A 224 2.18 2.01 3.78
N ASN A 225 1.07 2.56 3.28
CA ASN A 225 0.96 3.24 1.99
C ASN A 225 1.22 4.75 2.09
N CYS A 226 1.80 5.20 3.21
CA CYS A 226 2.20 6.58 3.44
C CYS A 226 3.71 6.62 3.67
N ILE A 227 4.46 7.44 2.92
CA ILE A 227 5.91 7.60 3.09
C ILE A 227 6.21 9.00 3.61
N TRP A 228 6.92 9.09 4.73
CA TRP A 228 7.36 10.37 5.29
C TRP A 228 8.68 10.82 4.65
N VAL A 229 8.71 12.03 4.10
CA VAL A 229 9.91 12.66 3.55
C VAL A 229 10.25 13.88 4.40
N ALA A 230 11.21 13.72 5.31
CA ALA A 230 11.54 14.71 6.33
C ALA A 230 12.03 16.03 5.72
N GLU A 231 12.88 15.96 4.69
CA GLU A 231 13.47 17.12 4.01
C GLU A 231 12.42 17.98 3.31
N ARG A 232 11.29 17.37 2.92
CA ARG A 232 10.16 18.05 2.28
C ARG A 232 9.03 18.35 3.24
N GLU A 233 9.14 17.89 4.49
CA GLU A 233 8.08 17.87 5.50
C GLU A 233 6.71 17.41 4.96
N LYS A 234 6.71 16.34 4.15
CA LYS A 234 5.50 15.85 3.45
C LYS A 234 5.33 14.35 3.59
N VAL A 235 4.07 13.93 3.65
CA VAL A 235 3.67 12.53 3.48
C VAL A 235 3.28 12.28 2.03
N TYR A 236 3.92 11.30 1.41
CA TYR A 236 3.57 10.82 0.08
C TYR A 236 2.60 9.65 0.19
N PHE A 237 1.48 9.73 -0.53
CA PHE A 237 0.54 8.63 -0.65
C PHE A 237 0.97 7.74 -1.82
N VAL A 238 1.15 6.46 -1.54
CA VAL A 238 1.53 5.44 -2.53
C VAL A 238 0.42 4.40 -2.66
N ASP A 239 0.60 3.46 -3.59
CA ASP A 239 -0.36 2.38 -3.87
C ASP A 239 -1.80 2.88 -4.17
N LEU A 240 -1.97 3.61 -5.27
CA LEU A 240 -3.24 4.27 -5.60
C LEU A 240 -4.20 3.37 -6.40
N GLU A 241 -3.98 2.05 -6.38
CA GLU A 241 -4.64 1.08 -7.25
C GLU A 241 -6.13 0.85 -6.97
N PHE A 242 -6.64 1.37 -5.86
CA PHE A 242 -8.06 1.36 -5.49
C PHE A 242 -8.69 2.76 -5.44
N CYS A 243 -7.96 3.77 -5.89
CA CYS A 243 -8.44 5.14 -5.88
C CYS A 243 -9.74 5.28 -6.72
N THR A 244 -10.65 6.12 -6.25
CA THR A 244 -11.96 6.32 -6.90
C THR A 244 -12.43 7.77 -6.78
N ARG A 245 -13.34 8.15 -7.68
CA ARG A 245 -14.07 9.43 -7.63
C ARG A 245 -15.37 9.32 -6.82
N ALA A 246 -15.75 8.10 -6.43
CA ALA A 246 -16.87 7.90 -5.51
C ALA A 246 -16.52 8.46 -4.13
N ASP A 247 -17.53 8.98 -3.43
CA ASP A 247 -17.36 9.45 -2.06
C ASP A 247 -17.24 8.27 -1.10
N GLN A 248 -16.01 7.93 -0.75
CA GLN A 248 -15.67 6.90 0.23
C GLN A 248 -14.86 7.52 1.38
N ARG A 249 -15.06 8.80 1.65
CA ARG A 249 -14.25 9.55 2.61
C ARG A 249 -14.41 9.03 4.04
N LEU A 250 -15.62 8.59 4.40
CA LEU A 250 -15.88 7.97 5.69
C LEU A 250 -15.09 6.66 5.86
N TRP A 251 -14.98 5.88 4.78
CA TRP A 251 -14.16 4.68 4.73
C TRP A 251 -12.69 5.04 4.92
N ASP A 252 -12.16 5.95 4.10
CA ASP A 252 -10.75 6.34 4.09
C ASP A 252 -10.26 6.81 5.47
N VAL A 253 -11.03 7.69 6.12
CA VAL A 253 -10.70 8.18 7.47
C VAL A 253 -10.86 7.07 8.49
N GLY A 254 -11.96 6.30 8.43
CA GLY A 254 -12.24 5.22 9.37
C GLY A 254 -11.17 4.12 9.34
N PHE A 255 -10.68 3.77 8.14
CA PHE A 255 -9.68 2.75 7.89
C PHE A 255 -8.29 3.19 8.36
N PHE A 256 -7.87 4.42 8.06
CA PHE A 256 -6.63 4.99 8.61
C PHE A 256 -6.64 4.96 10.15
N LEU A 257 -7.72 5.46 10.77
CA LEU A 257 -7.84 5.49 12.23
C LEU A 257 -7.86 4.09 12.86
N ALA A 258 -8.50 3.11 12.21
CA ALA A 258 -8.48 1.73 12.66
C ALA A 258 -7.04 1.21 12.76
N PHE A 259 -6.20 1.49 11.76
CA PHE A 259 -4.78 1.12 11.79
C PHE A 259 -3.95 1.90 12.81
N LEU A 260 -4.28 3.15 13.12
CA LEU A 260 -3.64 3.85 14.24
C LEU A 260 -3.89 3.13 15.56
N THR A 261 -5.12 2.65 15.80
CA THR A 261 -5.47 1.92 17.05
C THR A 261 -4.85 0.53 17.13
N VAL A 262 -4.40 -0.02 16.01
CA VAL A 262 -3.62 -1.26 15.97
C VAL A 262 -2.22 -1.04 16.52
N ARG A 263 -1.58 0.09 16.17
CA ARG A 263 -0.18 0.38 16.52
C ARG A 263 -0.04 1.07 17.86
N LEU A 264 -0.99 1.96 18.17
CA LEU A 264 -0.93 2.82 19.34
C LEU A 264 -2.03 2.44 20.33
N LYS A 265 -1.76 2.64 21.63
CA LYS A 265 -2.71 2.37 22.72
C LYS A 265 -2.81 3.57 23.65
N GLY A 266 -3.84 3.57 24.49
CA GLY A 266 -4.03 4.57 25.55
C GLY A 266 -4.00 6.02 25.07
N THR A 267 -3.28 6.85 25.81
CA THR A 267 -3.09 8.28 25.57
C THR A 267 -2.44 8.59 24.23
N ALA A 268 -1.45 7.80 23.79
CA ALA A 268 -0.82 7.96 22.48
C ALA A 268 -1.80 7.74 21.32
N ALA A 269 -2.68 6.74 21.42
CA ALA A 269 -3.72 6.51 20.41
C ALA A 269 -4.75 7.65 20.37
N HIS A 270 -5.17 8.14 21.53
CA HIS A 270 -6.10 9.27 21.63
C HIS A 270 -5.53 10.52 20.96
N ASP A 271 -4.27 10.81 21.25
CA ASP A 271 -3.56 11.96 20.74
C ASP A 271 -3.26 11.86 19.23
N ALA A 272 -2.89 10.68 18.72
CA ALA A 272 -2.77 10.41 17.29
C ALA A 272 -4.08 10.69 16.55
N ARG A 273 -5.18 10.11 17.05
CA ARG A 273 -6.52 10.28 16.47
C ARG A 273 -6.93 11.75 16.43
N ARG A 274 -6.75 12.47 17.55
CA ARG A 274 -7.06 13.90 17.62
C ARG A 274 -6.23 14.69 16.60
N THR A 275 -4.92 14.46 16.58
CA THR A 275 -4.00 15.16 15.66
C THR A 275 -4.39 14.97 14.20
N PHE A 276 -4.73 13.73 13.82
CA PHE A 276 -5.18 13.40 12.46
C PHE A 276 -6.50 14.10 12.11
N LEU A 277 -7.50 14.01 12.98
CA LEU A 277 -8.84 14.54 12.72
C LEU A 277 -8.85 16.07 12.68
N GLU A 278 -8.08 16.73 13.54
CA GLU A 278 -7.92 18.19 13.54
C GLU A 278 -7.28 18.70 12.25
N SER A 279 -6.26 18.01 11.73
CA SER A 279 -5.62 18.44 10.48
C SER A 279 -6.47 18.14 9.25
N TYR A 280 -7.13 16.98 9.23
CA TYR A 280 -8.11 16.63 8.20
C TYR A 280 -9.28 17.62 8.16
N GLY A 281 -9.82 17.98 9.34
CA GLY A 281 -10.97 18.88 9.49
C GLY A 281 -10.77 20.30 8.95
N ARG A 282 -9.53 20.73 8.71
CA ARG A 282 -9.22 22.04 8.08
C ARG A 282 -9.67 22.12 6.63
N TYR A 283 -9.80 20.98 5.96
CA TYR A 283 -10.16 20.91 4.54
C TYR A 283 -11.65 20.66 4.34
N ARG A 284 -12.33 20.07 5.34
CA ARG A 284 -13.75 19.75 5.25
C ARG A 284 -14.35 19.47 6.62
N ALA A 285 -15.61 19.85 6.80
CA ALA A 285 -16.39 19.42 7.96
C ALA A 285 -16.49 17.88 7.98
N SER A 286 -16.18 17.29 9.13
CA SER A 286 -16.19 15.85 9.33
C SER A 286 -17.37 15.44 10.21
N ASP A 287 -18.21 14.52 9.73
CA ASP A 287 -19.18 13.84 10.60
C ASP A 287 -18.41 12.83 11.46
N LEU A 288 -17.92 13.32 12.60
CA LEU A 288 -17.12 12.53 13.53
C LEU A 288 -17.87 11.28 14.00
N LYS A 289 -19.20 11.36 14.18
CA LYS A 289 -20.01 10.23 14.63
C LYS A 289 -20.04 9.14 13.55
N ALA A 290 -20.25 9.51 12.29
CA ALA A 290 -20.22 8.58 11.17
C ALA A 290 -18.83 7.95 10.97
N ILE A 291 -17.76 8.75 11.08
CA ILE A 291 -16.37 8.27 10.99
C ILE A 291 -16.06 7.25 12.08
N LEU A 292 -16.43 7.54 13.33
CA LEU A 292 -16.17 6.64 14.45
C LEU A 292 -16.99 5.35 14.34
N ASN A 293 -18.21 5.42 13.82
CA ASN A 293 -19.02 4.24 13.53
C ASN A 293 -18.38 3.38 12.43
N ALA A 294 -17.95 4.00 11.31
CA ALA A 294 -17.24 3.30 10.24
C ALA A 294 -15.94 2.63 10.75
N SER A 295 -15.12 3.36 11.50
CA SER A 295 -13.91 2.83 12.13
C SER A 295 -14.20 1.68 13.12
N GLY A 296 -15.29 1.78 13.88
CA GLY A 296 -15.74 0.75 14.81
C GLY A 296 -16.07 -0.56 14.11
N LYS A 297 -16.82 -0.50 13.00
CA LYS A 297 -17.17 -1.68 12.19
C LYS A 297 -15.94 -2.41 11.61
N LEU A 298 -14.85 -1.68 11.37
CA LEU A 298 -13.62 -2.24 10.82
C LEU A 298 -12.83 -3.08 11.82
N LYS A 299 -13.06 -2.89 13.13
CA LYS A 299 -12.30 -3.59 14.18
C LYS A 299 -12.42 -5.11 14.07
N GLU A 300 -13.57 -5.63 13.64
CA GLU A 300 -13.79 -7.07 13.45
C GLU A 300 -12.95 -7.67 12.32
N TYR A 301 -12.52 -6.83 11.37
CA TYR A 301 -11.74 -7.21 10.19
C TYR A 301 -10.25 -6.90 10.34
N ILE A 302 -9.85 -6.12 11.35
CA ILE A 302 -8.46 -5.78 11.62
C ILE A 302 -7.54 -7.01 11.70
N PRO A 303 -7.87 -8.11 12.42
CA PRO A 303 -7.00 -9.28 12.47
C PRO A 303 -6.74 -9.89 11.08
N VAL A 304 -7.72 -9.83 10.19
CA VAL A 304 -7.62 -10.28 8.79
C VAL A 304 -6.69 -9.36 8.00
N PHE A 305 -6.92 -8.05 8.06
CA PHE A 305 -6.05 -7.09 7.34
C PHE A 305 -4.61 -7.12 7.85
N GLN A 306 -4.39 -7.28 9.15
CA GLN A 306 -3.05 -7.48 9.71
C GLN A 306 -2.39 -8.75 9.17
N THR A 307 -3.17 -9.83 9.00
CA THR A 307 -2.68 -11.08 8.41
C THR A 307 -2.19 -10.85 6.99
N ILE A 308 -2.97 -10.13 6.18
CA ILE A 308 -2.56 -9.77 4.81
C ILE A 308 -1.27 -8.93 4.83
N LEU A 309 -1.13 -7.99 5.77
CA LEU A 309 0.10 -7.20 5.91
C LEU A 309 1.33 -8.04 6.29
N ASP A 310 1.21 -8.95 7.25
CA ASP A 310 2.32 -9.84 7.62
C ASP A 310 2.73 -10.74 6.43
N LEU A 311 1.77 -11.18 5.62
CA LEU A 311 2.06 -11.96 4.40
C LEU A 311 2.75 -11.11 3.32
N ARG A 312 2.47 -9.80 3.25
CA ARG A 312 3.14 -8.86 2.33
C ARG A 312 4.62 -8.63 2.70
N GLU A 313 4.99 -8.82 3.96
CA GLU A 313 6.38 -8.67 4.42
C GLU A 313 7.29 -9.83 3.97
N LEU A 314 6.72 -10.94 3.48
CA LEU A 314 7.46 -12.12 3.04
C LEU A 314 7.67 -12.12 1.52
N SER A 315 8.83 -12.61 1.09
CA SER A 315 9.03 -13.00 -0.31
C SER A 315 8.14 -14.20 -0.67
N PRO A 316 7.83 -14.42 -1.96
CA PRO A 316 7.11 -15.63 -2.37
C PRO A 316 7.80 -16.93 -1.91
N GLU A 317 9.14 -16.96 -1.93
CA GLU A 317 9.95 -18.09 -1.49
C GLU A 317 9.87 -18.28 0.04
N GLU A 318 9.95 -17.20 0.82
CA GLU A 318 9.78 -17.24 2.28
C GLU A 318 8.37 -17.69 2.69
N LEU A 319 7.35 -17.20 1.98
CA LEU A 319 5.96 -17.58 2.22
C LEU A 319 5.75 -19.08 1.96
N LEU A 320 6.30 -19.62 0.86
CA LEU A 320 6.20 -21.04 0.54
C LEU A 320 6.86 -21.90 1.63
N ASN A 321 8.04 -21.49 2.11
CA ASN A 321 8.75 -22.19 3.18
C ASN A 321 7.97 -22.15 4.51
N GLU A 322 7.34 -21.03 4.85
CA GLU A 322 6.49 -20.91 6.05
C GLU A 322 5.20 -21.75 5.96
N ILE A 323 4.64 -21.93 4.76
CA ILE A 323 3.47 -22.80 4.54
C ILE A 323 3.84 -24.28 4.63
N LEU A 324 5.01 -24.66 4.11
CA LEU A 324 5.48 -26.06 4.03
C LEU A 324 6.20 -26.59 5.28
N SER A 325 6.69 -25.70 6.15
CA SER A 325 7.22 -26.06 7.50
C SER A 325 6.10 -26.41 8.47
#